data_AF-Q70JP1-F1
#
_entry.id   AF-Q70JP1-F1
#
_cell.length_a   1.000
_cell.length_b   1.000
_cell.length_c   1.000
_cell.angle_alpha   90.00
_cell.angle_beta   90.00
_cell.angle_gamma   90.00
#
_symmetry.space_group_name_H-M   'P 1'
#
loop_
_entity.id
_entity.type
_entity.pdbx_description
1 polymer ?
#
loop_
_entity_poly.entity_id
_entity_poly.type
_entity_poly.pdbx_seq_one_letter_code
_entity_poly.pdbx_strand_id
1 'polypeptide(L)'
;GMTWVEQRVAVRALGHLATYPSTFPAVADHGEVLELAIQLASSSLEIVYSHFYQFVDRRLGYHCDLLTRGMGGAEMESRKAEEWASQLQCWSLQLINCFAFKPEFLHDICKPEFLAKLPGMWGGLVNENSPAGVGLLRTICQSKLGRGHA
;
A
#
# COMPACT_ATOMS: atom_id res chain seq x y z
N GLY A 1 -1.36 17.53 4.78
CA GLY A 1 -1.90 16.21 4.42
C GLY A 1 -1.57 15.22 5.51
N MET A 2 -2.24 14.06 5.52
CA MET A 2 -1.93 12.95 6.45
C MET A 2 -0.47 12.50 6.30
N THR A 3 0.17 12.08 7.38
CA THR A 3 1.49 11.44 7.32
C THR A 3 1.35 9.97 6.93
N TRP A 4 2.46 9.32 6.63
CA TRP A 4 2.53 7.89 6.30
C TRP A 4 1.96 6.99 7.42
N VAL A 5 2.01 7.45 8.68
CA VAL A 5 1.42 6.75 9.82
C VAL A 5 -0.09 6.73 9.72
N GLU A 6 -0.74 7.87 9.48
CA GLU A 6 -2.19 7.94 9.33
C GLU A 6 -2.66 7.28 8.03
N GLN A 7 -1.92 7.44 6.92
CA GLN A 7 -2.20 6.77 5.64
C GLN A 7 -2.23 5.24 5.80
N ARG A 8 -1.27 4.66 6.53
CA ARG A 8 -1.22 3.23 6.80
C ARG A 8 -2.47 2.73 7.54
N VAL A 9 -2.95 3.49 8.53
CA VAL A 9 -4.18 3.15 9.26
C VAL A 9 -5.41 3.27 8.34
N ALA A 10 -5.49 4.36 7.57
CA ALA A 10 -6.60 4.62 6.65
C ALA A 10 -6.71 3.50 5.59
N VAL A 11 -5.61 3.16 4.92
CA VAL A 11 -5.59 2.10 3.90
C VAL A 11 -5.98 0.75 4.51
N ARG A 12 -5.54 0.44 5.74
CA ARG A 12 -5.94 -0.81 6.41
C ARG A 12 -7.44 -0.87 6.64
N ALA A 13 -8.03 0.22 7.13
CA ALA A 13 -9.46 0.30 7.39
C ALA A 13 -10.27 0.21 6.08
N LEU A 14 -9.89 0.99 5.06
CA LEU A 14 -10.53 0.97 3.74
C LEU A 14 -10.41 -0.40 3.06
N GLY A 15 -9.26 -1.06 3.14
CA GLY A 15 -9.07 -2.42 2.62
C GLY A 15 -10.00 -3.44 3.30
N HIS A 16 -10.22 -3.30 4.61
CA HIS A 16 -11.18 -4.15 5.31
C HIS A 16 -12.62 -3.90 4.84
N LEU A 17 -13.03 -2.62 4.73
CA LEU A 17 -14.36 -2.26 4.22
C LEU A 17 -14.57 -2.69 2.77
N ALA A 18 -13.56 -2.55 1.91
CA ALA A 18 -13.63 -2.93 0.50
C ALA A 18 -13.73 -4.46 0.29
N THR A 19 -13.42 -5.27 1.32
CA THR A 19 -13.52 -6.73 1.22
C THR A 19 -14.97 -7.22 1.19
N TYR A 20 -15.92 -6.46 1.77
CA TYR A 20 -17.31 -6.89 1.86
C TYR A 20 -18.17 -6.26 0.75
N PRO A 21 -18.99 -7.05 0.04
CA PRO A 21 -19.88 -6.54 -0.99
C PRO A 21 -20.85 -5.44 -0.53
N SER A 22 -21.27 -5.46 0.74
CA SER A 22 -22.19 -4.48 1.31
C SER A 22 -21.56 -3.11 1.56
N THR A 23 -20.24 -3.05 1.81
CA THR A 23 -19.52 -1.80 2.11
C THR A 23 -18.60 -1.34 1.00
N PHE A 24 -18.27 -2.21 0.03
CA PHE A 24 -17.46 -1.85 -1.14
C PHE A 24 -18.00 -0.64 -1.91
N PRO A 25 -19.30 -0.51 -2.23
CA PRO A 25 -19.81 0.64 -2.97
C PRO A 25 -19.51 1.97 -2.29
N ALA A 26 -19.60 2.03 -0.95
CA ALA A 26 -19.29 3.24 -0.20
C ALA A 26 -17.79 3.61 -0.28
N VAL A 27 -16.90 2.62 -0.38
CA VAL A 27 -15.46 2.88 -0.60
C VAL A 27 -15.20 3.32 -2.05
N ALA A 28 -15.88 2.70 -3.01
CA ALA A 28 -15.69 2.96 -4.44
C ALA A 28 -16.31 4.28 -4.93
N ASP A 29 -17.33 4.81 -4.24
CA ASP A 29 -17.95 6.11 -4.53
C ASP A 29 -16.98 7.29 -4.36
N HIS A 30 -15.93 7.10 -3.54
CA HIS A 30 -14.81 8.02 -3.40
C HIS A 30 -13.75 7.74 -4.48
N GLY A 31 -13.89 8.40 -5.63
CA GLY A 31 -13.07 8.16 -6.82
C GLY A 31 -11.55 8.27 -6.62
N GLU A 32 -11.10 9.04 -5.64
CA GLU A 32 -9.68 9.21 -5.30
C GLU A 32 -9.06 7.99 -4.59
N VAL A 33 -9.88 7.10 -3.99
CA VAL A 33 -9.38 6.00 -3.15
C VAL A 33 -8.50 5.05 -3.95
N LEU A 34 -8.91 4.70 -5.16
CA LEU A 34 -8.14 3.80 -6.02
C LEU A 34 -6.81 4.43 -6.45
N GLU A 35 -6.85 5.69 -6.87
CA GLU A 35 -5.64 6.43 -7.28
C GLU A 35 -4.63 6.54 -6.13
N LEU A 36 -5.09 6.92 -4.94
CA LEU A 36 -4.25 7.01 -3.75
C LEU A 36 -3.68 5.65 -3.35
N ALA A 37 -4.46 4.57 -3.47
CA ALA A 37 -3.97 3.22 -3.20
C ALA A 37 -2.85 2.83 -4.18
N ILE A 38 -3.00 3.13 -5.48
CA ILE A 38 -1.97 2.89 -6.51
C ILE A 38 -0.70 3.69 -6.21
N GLN A 39 -0.84 4.97 -5.84
CA GLN A 39 0.28 5.83 -5.46
C GLN A 39 1.02 5.27 -4.23
N LEU A 40 0.29 4.90 -3.17
CA LEU A 40 0.88 4.36 -1.94
C LEU A 40 1.54 3.00 -2.15
N ALA A 41 0.93 2.11 -2.94
CA ALA A 41 1.58 0.85 -3.33
C ALA A 41 2.93 1.10 -4.03
N SER A 42 2.98 2.11 -4.90
CA SER A 42 4.16 2.43 -5.71
C SER A 42 5.27 3.19 -4.97
N SER A 43 4.94 3.92 -3.89
CA SER A 43 5.86 4.89 -3.25
C SER A 43 6.04 4.72 -1.74
N SER A 44 5.31 3.80 -1.09
CA SER A 44 5.37 3.56 0.36
C SER A 44 6.78 3.50 0.96
N LEU A 45 7.71 2.75 0.34
CA LEU A 45 9.10 2.67 0.80
C LEU A 45 9.82 4.02 0.72
N GLU A 46 9.65 4.73 -0.40
CA GLU A 46 10.25 6.05 -0.62
C GLU A 46 9.67 7.12 0.33
N ILE A 47 8.36 7.08 0.57
CA ILE A 47 7.67 7.97 1.53
C ILE A 47 8.25 7.79 2.92
N VAL A 48 8.38 6.55 3.40
CA VAL A 48 8.93 6.31 4.75
C VAL A 48 10.42 6.65 4.79
N TYR A 49 11.17 6.35 3.74
CA TYR A 49 12.58 6.72 3.66
C TYR A 49 12.78 8.24 3.75
N SER A 50 12.12 9.00 2.89
CA SER A 50 12.25 10.46 2.80
C SER A 50 11.69 11.19 4.03
N HIS A 51 10.60 10.70 4.63
CA HIS A 51 9.96 11.39 5.76
C HIS A 51 10.43 10.94 7.14
N PHE A 52 11.06 9.76 7.26
CA PHE A 52 11.44 9.20 8.56
C PHE A 52 12.89 8.73 8.63
N TYR A 53 13.37 8.03 7.59
CA TYR A 53 14.71 7.44 7.61
C TYR A 53 15.81 8.50 7.39
N GLN A 54 15.64 9.37 6.40
CA GLN A 54 16.64 10.36 5.99
C GLN A 54 16.87 11.46 7.05
N PHE A 55 15.85 11.77 7.86
CA PHE A 55 15.89 12.88 8.81
C PHE A 55 15.67 12.40 10.25
N VAL A 56 16.63 11.64 10.78
CA VAL A 56 16.58 11.08 12.15
C VAL A 56 16.27 12.17 13.19
N ASP A 57 16.93 13.33 13.08
CA ASP A 57 16.75 14.46 14.02
C ASP A 57 15.41 15.20 13.87
N ARG A 58 14.64 14.90 12.81
CA ARG A 58 13.34 15.53 12.53
C ARG A 58 12.16 14.56 12.68
N ARG A 59 12.40 13.35 13.20
CA ARG A 59 11.35 12.39 13.48
C ARG A 59 10.37 12.97 14.49
N LEU A 60 9.08 12.84 14.19
CA LEU A 60 8.03 13.25 15.12
C LEU A 60 7.98 12.26 16.28
N GLY A 61 8.06 12.75 17.52
CA GLY A 61 8.13 11.88 18.71
C GLY A 61 7.00 10.85 18.77
N TYR A 62 5.78 11.23 18.41
CA TYR A 62 4.64 10.30 18.39
C TYR A 62 4.78 9.19 17.34
N HIS A 63 5.48 9.42 16.22
CA HIS A 63 5.79 8.35 15.25
C HIS A 63 6.71 7.31 15.90
N CYS A 64 7.77 7.78 16.56
CA CYS A 64 8.69 6.91 17.29
C CYS A 64 7.97 6.13 18.39
N ASP A 65 7.15 6.80 19.19
CA ASP A 65 6.37 6.17 20.27
C ASP A 65 5.40 5.10 19.72
N LEU A 66 4.73 5.36 18.61
CA LEU A 66 3.82 4.39 17.98
C LEU A 66 4.57 3.17 17.41
N LEU A 67 5.75 3.39 16.83
CA LEU A 67 6.58 2.32 16.26
C LEU A 67 7.17 1.40 17.33
N THR A 68 7.57 1.98 18.46
CA THR A 68 8.39 1.31 19.47
C THR A 68 7.67 1.06 20.79
N ARG A 69 6.46 1.62 20.95
CA ARG A 69 5.71 1.68 22.22
C ARG A 69 6.50 2.41 23.32
N GLY A 70 7.23 3.45 22.93
CA GLY A 70 8.08 4.26 23.82
C GLY A 70 9.35 3.56 24.29
N MET A 71 9.72 2.41 23.68
CA MET A 71 10.90 1.64 24.06
C MET A 71 11.83 1.44 22.86
N GLY A 72 12.97 2.13 22.82
CA GLY A 72 13.97 1.87 21.78
C GLY A 72 14.97 3.00 21.58
N GLY A 73 15.73 2.89 20.50
CA GLY A 73 16.61 3.93 19.98
C GLY A 73 16.52 3.96 18.45
N ALA A 74 17.28 4.87 17.83
CA ALA A 74 17.17 5.19 16.41
C ALA A 74 17.20 3.97 15.46
N GLU A 75 17.98 2.93 15.80
CA GLU A 75 18.06 1.69 15.03
C GLU A 75 16.73 0.90 15.04
N MET A 76 16.14 0.73 16.23
CA MET A 76 14.86 0.02 16.37
C MET A 76 13.74 0.78 15.66
N GLU A 77 13.71 2.10 15.81
CA GLU A 77 12.76 2.97 15.11
C GLU A 77 12.87 2.81 13.59
N SER A 78 14.10 2.83 13.05
CA SER A 78 14.35 2.65 11.62
C SER A 78 13.85 1.31 11.11
N ARG A 79 14.16 0.21 11.82
CA ARG A 79 13.68 -1.13 11.45
C ARG A 79 12.16 -1.24 11.50
N LYS A 80 11.53 -0.67 12.53
CA LYS A 80 10.06 -0.65 12.65
C LYS A 80 9.41 0.20 11.56
N ALA A 81 10.04 1.30 11.16
CA ALA A 81 9.55 2.12 10.06
C ALA A 81 9.56 1.32 8.74
N GLU A 82 10.62 0.58 8.45
CA GLU A 82 10.70 -0.30 7.28
C GLU A 82 9.61 -1.39 7.29
N GLU A 83 9.39 -2.05 8.44
CA GLU A 83 8.29 -3.01 8.61
C GLU A 83 6.93 -2.37 8.31
N TRP A 84 6.70 -1.14 8.76
CA TRP A 84 5.43 -0.44 8.52
C TRP A 84 5.30 0.08 7.08
N ALA A 85 6.40 0.44 6.42
CA ALA A 85 6.42 0.78 5.00
C ALA A 85 5.98 -0.43 4.16
N SER A 86 6.51 -1.61 4.48
CA SER A 86 6.07 -2.88 3.88
C SER A 86 4.58 -3.14 4.09
N GLN A 87 4.07 -2.94 5.31
CA GLN A 87 2.63 -3.08 5.61
C GLN A 87 1.79 -2.12 4.78
N LEU A 88 2.21 -0.84 4.69
CA LEU A 88 1.53 0.17 3.88
C LEU A 88 1.47 -0.26 2.41
N GLN A 89 2.57 -0.76 1.83
CA GLN A 89 2.58 -1.29 0.47
C GLN A 89 1.59 -2.45 0.31
N CYS A 90 1.67 -3.44 1.20
CA CYS A 90 0.87 -4.66 1.12
C CYS A 90 -0.62 -4.40 1.28
N TRP A 91 -1.00 -3.53 2.21
CA TRP A 91 -2.41 -3.18 2.41
C TRP A 91 -2.96 -2.32 1.26
N SER A 92 -2.11 -1.50 0.64
CA SER A 92 -2.49 -0.77 -0.58
C SER A 92 -2.75 -1.72 -1.73
N LEU A 93 -1.86 -2.70 -1.96
CA LEU A 93 -2.05 -3.76 -2.97
C LEU A 93 -3.31 -4.59 -2.71
N GLN A 94 -3.59 -4.92 -1.45
CA GLN A 94 -4.83 -5.63 -1.10
C GLN A 94 -6.08 -4.81 -1.40
N LEU A 95 -6.07 -3.50 -1.10
CA LEU A 95 -7.16 -2.60 -1.44
C LEU A 95 -7.36 -2.54 -2.97
N ILE A 96 -6.28 -2.37 -3.75
CA ILE A 96 -6.34 -2.40 -5.22
C ILE A 96 -6.92 -3.74 -5.71
N ASN A 97 -6.55 -4.85 -5.08
CA ASN A 97 -7.08 -6.17 -5.43
C ASN A 97 -8.60 -6.28 -5.22
N CYS A 98 -9.16 -5.61 -4.20
CA CYS A 98 -10.62 -5.52 -4.03
C CYS A 98 -11.28 -4.80 -5.22
N PHE A 99 -10.68 -3.73 -5.74
CA PHE A 99 -11.16 -3.04 -6.94
C PHE A 99 -10.96 -3.90 -8.21
N ALA A 100 -9.85 -4.63 -8.31
CA ALA A 100 -9.53 -5.47 -9.47
C ALA A 100 -10.55 -6.60 -9.73
N PHE A 101 -11.33 -6.99 -8.73
CA PHE A 101 -12.46 -7.92 -8.91
C PHE A 101 -13.62 -7.33 -9.71
N LYS A 102 -13.65 -6.01 -9.96
CA LYS A 102 -14.70 -5.35 -10.73
C LYS A 102 -14.14 -4.87 -12.08
N PRO A 103 -14.70 -5.33 -13.22
CA PRO A 103 -14.18 -5.00 -14.54
C PRO A 103 -14.03 -3.51 -14.84
N GLU A 104 -14.91 -2.68 -14.29
CA GLU A 104 -14.94 -1.23 -14.50
C GLU A 104 -13.68 -0.51 -14.01
N PHE A 105 -12.97 -1.04 -13.00
CA PHE A 105 -11.74 -0.43 -12.48
C PHE A 105 -10.46 -0.95 -13.16
N LEU A 106 -10.57 -1.97 -14.01
CA LEU A 106 -9.38 -2.58 -14.61
C LEU A 106 -8.60 -1.62 -15.51
N HIS A 107 -9.29 -0.69 -16.18
CA HIS A 107 -8.63 0.32 -17.01
C HIS A 107 -7.68 1.20 -16.18
N ASP A 108 -8.09 1.60 -14.97
CA ASP A 108 -7.27 2.43 -14.10
C ASP A 108 -6.14 1.65 -13.43
N ILE A 109 -6.38 0.38 -13.11
CA ILE A 109 -5.38 -0.51 -12.49
C ILE A 109 -4.33 -0.94 -13.52
N CYS A 110 -4.71 -1.22 -14.76
CA CYS A 110 -3.81 -1.77 -15.78
C CYS A 110 -3.01 -0.70 -16.55
N LYS A 111 -2.81 0.49 -15.95
CA LYS A 111 -1.96 1.52 -16.54
C LYS A 111 -0.51 1.02 -16.64
N PRO A 112 0.19 1.21 -17.77
CA PRO A 112 1.54 0.66 -17.99
C PRO A 112 2.54 1.03 -16.90
N GLU A 113 2.45 2.24 -16.35
CA GLU A 113 3.36 2.75 -15.32
C GLU A 113 3.24 1.99 -14.00
N PHE A 114 2.03 1.53 -13.66
CA PHE A 114 1.80 0.72 -12.47
C PHE A 114 2.17 -0.74 -12.73
N LEU A 115 1.76 -1.30 -13.86
CA LEU A 115 2.07 -2.69 -14.23
C LEU A 115 3.58 -2.95 -14.32
N ALA A 116 4.36 -2.00 -14.83
CA ALA A 116 5.82 -2.12 -14.89
C ALA A 116 6.48 -2.21 -13.50
N LYS A 117 5.87 -1.60 -12.48
CA LYS A 117 6.39 -1.59 -11.11
C LYS A 117 5.86 -2.75 -10.26
N LEU A 118 4.67 -3.25 -10.57
CA LEU A 118 3.96 -4.25 -9.77
C LEU A 118 4.79 -5.52 -9.46
N PRO A 119 5.57 -6.10 -10.41
CA PRO A 119 6.46 -7.23 -10.12
C PRO A 119 7.63 -6.92 -9.17
N GLY A 120 7.82 -5.67 -8.73
CA GLY A 120 8.78 -5.30 -7.69
C GLY A 120 8.14 -5.05 -6.32
N MET A 121 6.81 -5.06 -6.23
CA MET A 121 6.08 -4.68 -5.01
C MET A 121 5.80 -5.90 -4.11
N TRP A 122 6.87 -6.46 -3.55
CA TRP A 122 6.79 -7.62 -2.66
C TRP A 122 6.79 -7.26 -1.17
N GLY A 123 6.83 -5.98 -0.78
CA GLY A 123 6.90 -5.61 0.64
C GLY A 123 8.33 -5.50 1.20
N GLY A 124 9.33 -5.26 0.35
CA GLY A 124 10.71 -4.97 0.78
C GLY A 124 11.45 -6.17 1.39
N LEU A 125 12.66 -5.91 1.93
CA LEU A 125 13.57 -6.95 2.46
C LEU A 125 12.98 -7.74 3.64
N VAL A 126 12.06 -7.15 4.40
CA VAL A 126 11.45 -7.82 5.57
C VAL A 126 10.28 -8.74 5.19
N ASN A 127 9.76 -8.63 3.95
CA ASN A 127 8.55 -9.34 3.52
C ASN A 127 8.68 -9.93 2.11
N GLU A 128 9.84 -10.49 1.77
CA GLU A 128 10.17 -11.01 0.43
C GLU A 128 9.12 -11.98 -0.16
N ASN A 129 8.29 -12.60 0.68
CA ASN A 129 7.24 -13.55 0.33
C ASN A 129 5.80 -12.98 0.42
N SER A 130 5.61 -11.66 0.43
CA SER A 130 4.27 -11.09 0.56
C SER A 130 3.35 -11.53 -0.59
N PRO A 131 2.23 -12.21 -0.30
CA PRO A 131 1.31 -12.68 -1.33
C PRO A 131 0.49 -11.55 -1.98
N ALA A 132 0.58 -10.30 -1.48
CA ALA A 132 -0.28 -9.21 -1.93
C ALA A 132 -0.03 -8.82 -3.40
N GLY A 133 1.24 -8.69 -3.80
CA GLY A 133 1.61 -8.42 -5.21
C GLY A 133 1.23 -9.57 -6.14
N VAL A 134 1.47 -10.82 -5.71
CA VAL A 134 1.15 -12.02 -6.51
C VAL A 134 -0.36 -12.17 -6.66
N GLY A 135 -1.10 -11.91 -5.59
CA GLY A 135 -2.57 -11.94 -5.56
C GLY A 135 -3.15 -10.96 -6.58
N LEU A 136 -2.68 -9.71 -6.57
CA LEU A 136 -3.13 -8.69 -7.52
C LEU A 136 -2.77 -9.06 -8.97
N LEU A 137 -1.52 -9.47 -9.23
CA LEU A 137 -1.09 -9.94 -10.56
C LEU A 137 -1.99 -11.06 -11.08
N ARG A 138 -2.29 -12.05 -10.22
CA ARG A 138 -3.17 -13.17 -10.57
C ARG A 138 -4.58 -12.70 -10.92
N THR A 139 -5.15 -11.79 -10.13
CA THR A 139 -6.49 -11.23 -10.39
C THR A 139 -6.53 -10.49 -11.72
N ILE A 140 -5.52 -9.66 -12.02
CA ILE A 140 -5.44 -8.92 -13.28
C ILE A 140 -5.34 -9.89 -14.48
N CYS A 141 -4.46 -10.90 -14.41
CA CYS A 141 -4.23 -11.87 -15.48
C CYS A 141 -5.45 -12.76 -15.80
N GLN A 142 -6.39 -12.90 -14.85
CA GLN A 142 -7.64 -13.63 -15.10
C GLN A 142 -8.59 -12.86 -16.04
N SER A 143 -8.48 -11.54 -16.12
CA SER A 143 -9.28 -10.71 -17.04
C SER A 143 -8.68 -10.62 -18.45
N LYS A 144 -9.55 -10.58 -19.49
CA LYS A 144 -9.13 -10.35 -20.88
C LYS A 144 -8.43 -8.99 -21.06
N LEU A 145 -8.88 -7.95 -20.36
CA LEU A 145 -8.28 -6.62 -20.38
C LEU A 145 -6.88 -6.61 -19.75
N GLY A 146 -6.71 -7.35 -18.65
CA GLY A 146 -5.41 -7.51 -18.00
C GLY A 146 -4.39 -8.26 -18.85
N ARG A 147 -4.83 -9.21 -19.69
CA ARG A 147 -3.95 -9.93 -20.63
C ARG A 147 -3.51 -9.12 -21.86
N GLY A 148 -4.22 -8.05 -22.21
CA GLY A 148 -3.90 -7.22 -23.38
C GLY A 148 -2.80 -6.19 -23.14
N HIS A 149 -2.42 -5.96 -21.88
CA HIS A 149 -1.47 -4.93 -21.44
C HIS A 149 -0.30 -5.50 -20.62
N ALA A 150 -0.23 -6.83 -20.45
CA ALA A 150 0.84 -7.55 -19.75
C ALA A 150 1.88 -8.10 -20.73
#